data_AF-A0A1F2QNG3-F1
#
_entry.id   AF-A0A1F2QNG3-F1
#
_cell.length_a   1.000
_cell.length_b   1.000
_cell.length_c   1.000
_cell.angle_alpha   90.00
_cell.angle_beta   90.00
_cell.angle_gamma   90.00
#
_symmetry.space_group_name_H-M   'P 1'
#
loop_
_entity.id
_entity.type
_entity.pdbx_description
1 polymer ?
#
loop_
_entity_poly.entity_id
_entity_poly.type
_entity_poly.pdbx_seq_one_letter_code
_entity_poly.pdbx_strand_id
1 'polypeptide(L)'
;MKRLLILVGALAATSAALALALLLGSWALNTHRYIEHQDRLRRVLVQQPTMERVVKALEDEGSPLIAAPATAEEIETVIAERGGAKAAELRAKARRWPRLRVFRAADMVYFIYFDGEGIMRDFTCVSR
;
A
#
# COMPACT_ATOMS: atom_id res chain seq x y z
N MET A 1 9.51 13.73 -50.33
CA MET A 1 9.09 12.47 -49.67
C MET A 1 10.12 11.91 -48.69
N LYS A 2 11.38 11.66 -49.06
CA LYS A 2 12.40 11.12 -48.14
C LYS A 2 12.63 11.93 -46.86
N ARG A 3 12.71 13.26 -46.95
CA ARG A 3 12.83 14.14 -45.76
C ARG A 3 11.61 14.07 -44.82
N LEU A 4 10.42 13.83 -45.38
CA LEU A 4 9.19 13.71 -44.62
C LEU A 4 9.14 12.38 -43.85
N LEU A 5 9.61 11.29 -44.47
CA LEU A 5 9.80 10.01 -43.79
C LEU A 5 10.84 10.08 -42.67
N ILE A 6 11.94 10.81 -42.88
CA ILE A 6 12.97 11.02 -41.84
C ILE A 6 12.41 11.83 -40.67
N LEU A 7 11.64 12.91 -40.94
CA LEU A 7 11.01 13.72 -39.91
C LEU A 7 9.97 12.93 -39.10
N VAL A 8 9.13 12.14 -39.76
CA VAL A 8 8.15 11.28 -39.08
C VAL A 8 8.85 10.21 -38.23
N GLY A 9 9.92 9.60 -38.75
CA GLY A 9 10.71 8.62 -38.01
C GLY A 9 11.38 9.23 -36.77
N ALA A 10 11.97 10.43 -36.91
CA ALA A 10 12.59 11.14 -35.79
C ALA A 10 11.55 11.55 -34.73
N LEU A 11 10.37 12.01 -35.15
CA LEU A 11 9.28 12.36 -34.25
C LEU A 11 8.77 11.13 -33.50
N ALA A 12 8.56 10.01 -34.19
CA ALA A 12 8.14 8.75 -33.57
C ALA A 12 9.17 8.25 -32.55
N ALA A 13 10.46 8.26 -32.91
CA ALA A 13 11.53 7.86 -32.01
C ALA A 13 11.61 8.74 -30.75
N THR A 14 11.47 10.06 -30.92
CA THR A 14 11.49 11.02 -29.80
C THR A 14 10.28 10.83 -28.88
N SER A 15 9.09 10.68 -29.44
CA SER A 15 7.88 10.41 -28.67
C SER A 15 7.95 9.09 -27.91
N ALA A 16 8.50 8.04 -28.53
CA ALA A 16 8.70 6.75 -27.87
C ALA A 16 9.71 6.86 -26.71
N ALA A 17 10.81 7.58 -26.91
CA ALA A 17 11.80 7.81 -25.85
C ALA A 17 11.20 8.60 -24.67
N LEU A 18 10.42 9.65 -24.97
CA LEU A 18 9.72 10.43 -23.94
C LEU A 18 8.70 9.58 -23.17
N ALA A 19 7.89 8.79 -23.88
CA ALA A 19 6.92 7.89 -23.25
C ALA A 19 7.60 6.90 -22.31
N LEU A 20 8.72 6.31 -22.73
CA LEU A 20 9.50 5.40 -21.89
C LEU A 20 10.06 6.09 -20.65
N ALA A 21 10.59 7.32 -20.79
CA ALA A 21 11.10 8.09 -19.66
C ALA A 21 10.00 8.41 -18.64
N LEU A 22 8.80 8.78 -19.11
CA LEU A 22 7.65 9.04 -18.23
C LEU A 22 7.16 7.77 -17.52
N LEU A 23 7.12 6.64 -18.22
CA LEU A 23 6.74 5.35 -17.64
C LEU A 23 7.74 4.92 -16.55
N LEU A 24 9.04 5.01 -16.82
CA LEU A 24 10.09 4.68 -15.86
C LEU A 24 10.08 5.64 -14.66
N GLY A 25 9.87 6.93 -14.89
CA GLY A 25 9.74 7.93 -13.83
C GLY A 25 8.54 7.65 -12.93
N SER A 26 7.38 7.35 -13.50
CA SER A 26 6.17 6.96 -12.75
C SER A 26 6.41 5.70 -11.92
N TRP A 27 7.04 4.69 -12.52
CA TRP A 27 7.35 3.44 -11.83
C TRP A 27 8.32 3.66 -10.65
N ALA A 28 9.38 4.46 -10.85
CA ALA A 28 10.33 4.79 -9.80
C ALA A 28 9.67 5.53 -8.62
N LEU A 29 8.80 6.52 -8.92
CA LEU A 29 8.06 7.28 -7.91
C LEU A 29 7.09 6.40 -7.11
N ASN A 30 6.37 5.49 -7.76
CA ASN A 30 5.48 4.55 -7.07
C ASN A 30 6.26 3.60 -6.16
N THR A 31 7.39 3.10 -6.65
CA THR A 31 8.26 2.19 -5.88
C THR A 31 8.83 2.90 -4.65
N HIS A 32 9.29 4.15 -4.80
CA HIS A 32 9.83 4.92 -3.69
C HIS A 32 8.78 5.20 -2.61
N ARG A 33 7.58 5.63 -3.01
CA ARG A 33 6.44 5.84 -2.07
C ARG A 33 6.07 4.58 -1.32
N TYR A 34 6.00 3.44 -2.01
CA TYR A 34 5.73 2.15 -1.38
C TYR A 34 6.77 1.80 -0.31
N ILE A 35 8.06 1.96 -0.63
CA ILE A 35 9.16 1.70 0.30
C ILE A 35 9.09 2.62 1.51
N GLU A 36 8.82 3.92 1.31
CA GLU A 36 8.72 4.89 2.40
C GLU A 36 7.62 4.51 3.42
N HIS A 37 6.44 4.14 2.93
CA HIS A 37 5.34 3.69 3.77
C HIS A 37 5.67 2.40 4.52
N GLN A 38 6.32 1.46 3.85
CA GLN A 38 6.74 0.20 4.46
C GLN A 38 7.80 0.43 5.56
N ASP A 39 8.80 1.25 5.29
CA ASP A 39 9.86 1.56 6.25
C ASP A 39 9.34 2.35 7.45
N ARG A 40 8.39 3.25 7.21
CA ARG A 40 7.70 3.99 8.27
C ARG A 40 6.97 3.03 9.22
N LEU A 41 6.11 2.15 8.71
CA LEU A 41 5.39 1.19 9.55
C LEU A 41 6.34 0.17 10.20
N ARG A 42 7.44 -0.18 9.54
CA ARG A 42 8.49 -1.01 10.14
C ARG A 42 9.13 -0.34 11.35
N ARG A 43 9.45 0.95 11.28
CA ARG A 43 9.96 1.71 12.44
C ARG A 43 8.95 1.76 13.58
N VAL A 44 7.67 1.94 13.24
CA VAL A 44 6.57 1.92 14.22
C VAL A 44 6.45 0.54 14.88
N LEU A 45 6.51 -0.54 14.10
CA LEU A 45 6.42 -1.91 14.61
C LEU A 45 7.49 -2.23 15.65
N VAL A 46 8.72 -1.74 15.48
CA VAL A 46 9.81 -1.95 16.45
C VAL A 46 9.46 -1.40 17.84
N GLN A 47 8.65 -0.34 17.91
CA GLN A 47 8.20 0.25 19.17
C GLN A 47 7.06 -0.53 19.83
N GLN A 48 6.50 -1.54 19.15
CA GLN A 48 5.35 -2.35 19.59
C GLN A 48 4.22 -1.49 20.21
N PRO A 49 3.71 -0.48 19.47
CA PRO A 49 2.72 0.42 20.01
C PRO A 49 1.38 -0.27 20.24
N THR A 50 0.59 0.30 21.14
CA THR A 50 -0.80 -0.10 21.36
C THR A 50 -1.70 0.31 20.20
N MET A 51 -2.78 -0.42 20.00
CA MET A 51 -3.79 -0.18 18.98
C MET A 51 -4.35 1.25 19.05
N GLU A 52 -4.68 1.72 20.26
CA GLU A 52 -5.19 3.08 20.47
C GLU A 52 -4.20 4.14 20.00
N ARG A 53 -2.90 3.96 20.30
CA ARG A 53 -1.85 4.86 19.87
C ARG A 53 -1.69 4.87 18.35
N VAL A 54 -1.76 3.70 17.72
CA VAL A 54 -1.67 3.58 16.24
C VAL A 54 -2.87 4.22 15.57
N VAL A 55 -4.09 3.94 16.05
CA VAL A 55 -5.32 4.53 15.51
C VAL A 55 -5.27 6.05 15.58
N LYS A 56 -4.99 6.59 16.77
CA LYS A 56 -4.92 8.03 16.98
C LYS A 56 -3.84 8.69 16.11
N ALA A 57 -2.63 8.13 16.08
CA ALA A 57 -1.54 8.69 15.29
C ALA A 57 -1.85 8.70 13.78
N LEU A 58 -2.47 7.64 13.26
CA LEU A 58 -2.84 7.59 11.84
C LEU A 58 -4.01 8.53 11.51
N GLU A 59 -4.98 8.67 12.40
CA GLU A 59 -6.07 9.64 12.25
C GLU A 59 -5.55 11.08 12.24
N ASP A 60 -4.67 11.44 13.17
CA ASP A 60 -4.05 12.77 13.28
C ASP A 60 -3.25 13.15 12.01
N GLU A 61 -2.72 12.15 11.30
CA GLU A 61 -1.98 12.32 10.04
C GLU A 61 -2.87 12.26 8.79
N GLY A 62 -4.18 12.17 8.95
CA GLY A 62 -5.13 12.10 7.82
C GLY A 62 -5.18 10.73 7.15
N SER A 63 -4.79 9.66 7.84
CA SER A 63 -4.96 8.27 7.42
C SER A 63 -6.11 7.60 8.17
N PRO A 64 -7.38 7.85 7.79
CA PRO A 64 -8.53 7.43 8.57
C PRO A 64 -8.68 5.90 8.62
N LEU A 65 -9.20 5.41 9.74
CA LEU A 65 -9.65 4.04 9.89
C LEU A 65 -10.85 3.79 8.94
N ILE A 66 -10.73 2.79 8.07
CA ILE A 66 -11.75 2.45 7.07
C ILE A 66 -12.42 1.10 7.32
N ALA A 67 -11.78 0.21 8.08
CA ALA A 67 -12.42 -1.01 8.56
C ALA A 67 -11.77 -1.51 9.85
N ALA A 68 -12.57 -2.08 10.73
CA ALA A 68 -12.16 -2.68 11.99
C ALA A 68 -12.89 -4.02 12.19
N PRO A 69 -12.64 -5.01 11.32
CA PRO A 69 -13.38 -6.27 11.35
C PRO A 69 -13.18 -6.99 12.70
N ALA A 70 -14.27 -7.52 13.23
CA ALA A 70 -14.33 -8.24 14.50
C ALA A 70 -14.44 -9.76 14.31
N THR A 71 -14.98 -10.21 13.17
CA THR A 71 -15.17 -11.63 12.85
C THR A 71 -14.27 -12.10 11.70
N ALA A 72 -14.09 -13.42 11.59
CA ALA A 72 -13.30 -14.00 10.50
C ALA A 72 -13.93 -13.72 9.12
N GLU A 73 -15.26 -13.71 9.05
CA GLU A 73 -16.03 -13.41 7.84
C GLU A 73 -15.85 -11.95 7.40
N GLU A 74 -15.87 -11.01 8.36
CA GLU A 74 -15.61 -9.60 8.09
C GLU A 74 -14.17 -9.37 7.63
N ILE A 75 -13.20 -10.06 8.26
CA ILE A 75 -11.80 -10.03 7.85
C ILE A 75 -11.67 -10.49 6.39
N GLU A 76 -12.28 -11.63 6.03
CA GLU A 76 -12.23 -12.13 4.65
C GLU A 76 -12.89 -11.19 3.66
N THR A 77 -14.03 -10.59 4.02
CA THR A 77 -14.70 -9.60 3.18
C THR A 77 -13.79 -8.42 2.89
N VAL A 78 -13.14 -7.86 3.92
CA VAL A 78 -12.23 -6.72 3.76
C VAL A 78 -10.99 -7.09 2.95
N ILE A 79 -10.44 -8.29 3.14
CA ILE A 79 -9.30 -8.78 2.35
C ILE A 79 -9.71 -9.01 0.89
N ALA A 80 -10.90 -9.54 0.62
CA ALA A 80 -11.40 -9.74 -0.74
C ALA A 80 -11.60 -8.40 -1.47
N GLU A 81 -12.14 -7.40 -0.79
CA GLU A 81 -12.38 -6.07 -1.37
C GLU A 81 -11.10 -5.25 -1.60
N ARG A 82 -10.11 -5.38 -0.70
CA ARG A 82 -8.99 -4.41 -0.61
C ARG A 82 -7.61 -5.05 -0.65
N GLY A 83 -7.51 -6.37 -0.61
CA GLY A 83 -6.25 -7.08 -0.50
C GLY A 83 -5.49 -7.23 -1.82
N GLY A 84 -6.18 -7.14 -2.96
CA GLY A 84 -5.56 -7.23 -4.29
C GLY A 84 -4.60 -8.42 -4.43
N ALA A 85 -3.42 -8.18 -5.01
CA ALA A 85 -2.39 -9.19 -5.18
C ALA A 85 -1.83 -9.76 -3.86
N LYS A 86 -2.03 -9.07 -2.73
CA LYS A 86 -1.54 -9.46 -1.41
C LYS A 86 -2.58 -10.23 -0.58
N ALA A 87 -3.76 -10.53 -1.13
CA ALA A 87 -4.83 -11.18 -0.39
C ALA A 87 -4.39 -12.49 0.31
N ALA A 88 -3.57 -13.33 -0.35
CA ALA A 88 -3.05 -14.55 0.28
C ALA A 88 -2.15 -14.28 1.50
N GLU A 89 -1.27 -13.28 1.42
CA GLU A 89 -0.42 -12.83 2.53
C GLU A 89 -1.29 -12.33 3.70
N LEU A 90 -2.29 -11.51 3.39
CA LEU A 90 -3.19 -10.93 4.38
C LEU A 90 -3.97 -12.00 5.16
N ARG A 91 -4.44 -13.04 4.46
CA ARG A 91 -5.11 -14.19 5.09
C ARG A 91 -4.19 -14.95 6.03
N ALA A 92 -2.96 -15.21 5.59
CA ALA A 92 -1.97 -15.91 6.41
C ALA A 92 -1.68 -15.14 7.71
N LYS A 93 -1.54 -13.82 7.62
CA LYS A 93 -1.33 -12.95 8.78
C LYS A 93 -2.55 -12.86 9.68
N ALA A 94 -3.75 -12.74 9.11
CA ALA A 94 -5.00 -12.66 9.86
C ALA A 94 -5.28 -13.93 10.70
N ARG A 95 -4.87 -15.10 10.20
CA ARG A 95 -4.94 -16.35 10.98
C ARG A 95 -4.03 -16.35 12.20
N ARG A 96 -2.91 -15.64 12.15
CA ARG A 96 -1.94 -15.53 13.24
C ARG A 96 -2.34 -14.46 14.26
N TRP A 97 -2.93 -13.36 13.79
CA TRP A 97 -3.25 -12.19 14.59
C TRP A 97 -4.71 -11.78 14.36
N PRO A 98 -5.62 -12.08 15.30
CA PRO A 98 -7.06 -11.97 15.07
C PRO A 98 -7.58 -10.52 15.08
N ARG A 99 -6.81 -9.56 15.61
CA ARG A 99 -7.23 -8.15 15.64
C ARG A 99 -6.63 -7.40 14.44
N LEU A 100 -7.47 -7.01 13.50
CA LEU A 100 -7.09 -6.28 12.30
C LEU A 100 -7.71 -4.86 12.31
N ARG A 101 -6.90 -3.86 11.96
CA ARG A 101 -7.37 -2.51 11.63
C ARG A 101 -6.87 -2.13 10.25
N VAL A 102 -7.75 -1.54 9.46
CA VAL A 102 -7.48 -1.19 8.08
C VAL A 102 -7.62 0.32 7.91
N PHE A 103 -6.55 0.94 7.42
CA PHE A 103 -6.46 2.39 7.26
C PHE A 103 -6.27 2.76 5.79
N ARG A 104 -6.79 3.91 5.38
CA ARG A 104 -6.50 4.49 4.08
C ARG A 104 -5.38 5.52 4.26
N ALA A 105 -4.27 5.34 3.56
CA ALA A 105 -3.14 6.27 3.58
C ALA A 105 -2.83 6.69 2.14
N ALA A 106 -3.38 7.82 1.71
CA ALA A 106 -3.31 8.31 0.33
C ALA A 106 -3.73 7.23 -0.71
N ASP A 107 -2.79 6.75 -1.52
CA ASP A 107 -2.94 5.71 -2.55
C ASP A 107 -2.73 4.28 -2.01
N MET A 108 -2.52 4.14 -0.70
CA MET A 108 -2.26 2.88 -0.03
C MET A 108 -3.39 2.49 0.94
N VAL A 109 -3.48 1.19 1.19
CA VAL A 109 -4.26 0.62 2.29
C VAL A 109 -3.32 -0.09 3.23
N TYR A 110 -3.37 0.28 4.51
CA TYR A 110 -2.61 -0.40 5.56
C TYR A 110 -3.50 -1.42 6.24
N PHE A 111 -3.04 -2.65 6.29
CA PHE A 111 -3.57 -3.71 7.13
C PHE A 111 -2.64 -3.84 8.32
N ILE A 112 -3.09 -3.47 9.52
CA ILE A 112 -2.29 -3.51 10.74
C ILE A 112 -2.87 -4.56 11.68
N TYR A 113 -2.01 -5.48 12.10
CA TYR A 113 -2.37 -6.64 12.91
C TYR A 113 -1.90 -6.46 14.35
N PHE A 114 -2.79 -6.78 15.28
CA PHE A 114 -2.57 -6.69 16.72
C PHE A 114 -2.80 -8.05 17.38
N ASP A 115 -2.13 -8.26 18.52
CA ASP A 115 -2.41 -9.41 19.37
C ASP A 115 -3.62 -9.20 20.28
N GLY A 116 -3.89 -10.16 21.17
CA GLY A 116 -4.98 -10.11 22.15
C GLY A 116 -4.84 -8.99 23.19
N GLU A 117 -3.63 -8.47 23.40
CA GLU A 117 -3.37 -7.32 24.27
C GLU A 117 -3.51 -5.99 23.52
N GLY A 118 -3.72 -6.03 22.20
CA GLY A 118 -3.84 -4.84 21.37
C GLY A 118 -2.48 -4.22 21.02
N ILE A 119 -1.40 -4.99 21.10
CA ILE A 119 -0.06 -4.57 20.68
C ILE A 119 0.14 -4.87 19.21
N MET A 120 0.70 -3.93 18.46
CA MET A 120 1.00 -4.09 17.04
C MET A 120 2.04 -5.21 16.85
N ARG A 121 1.70 -6.22 16.04
CA ARG A 121 2.56 -7.39 15.76
C ARG A 121 3.00 -7.51 14.32
N ASP A 122 2.20 -7.03 13.39
CA ASP A 122 2.51 -7.12 11.97
C ASP A 122 1.75 -6.05 11.18
N PHE A 123 2.15 -5.82 9.94
CA PHE A 123 1.42 -4.99 9.00
C PHE A 123 1.67 -5.44 7.55
N THR A 124 0.77 -5.05 6.66
CA THR A 124 0.94 -5.19 5.22
C THR A 124 0.41 -3.94 4.53
N CYS A 125 1.20 -3.38 3.62
CA CYS A 125 0.80 -2.27 2.76
C CYS A 125 0.30 -2.83 1.42
N VAL A 126 -0.85 -2.36 0.96
CA VAL A 126 -1.39 -2.67 -0.37
C VAL A 126 -1.53 -1.38 -1.15
N SER A 127 -0.88 -1.29 -2.31
CA SER A 127 -1.10 -0.20 -3.27
C SER A 127 -2.42 -0.43 -4.00
N ARG A 128 -3.21 0.64 -4.17
CA ARG A 128 -4.41 0.60 -5.01
C ARG A 128 -4.10 0.70 -6.50
#